data_AF-A0A0A8L6R0-F1
#
_entry.id   AF-A0A0A8L6R0-F1
#
_cell.length_a   1.000
_cell.length_b   1.000
_cell.length_c   1.000
_cell.angle_alpha   90.00
_cell.angle_beta   90.00
_cell.angle_gamma   90.00
#
_symmetry.space_group_name_H-M   'P 1'
#
loop_
_entity.id
_entity.type
_entity.pdbx_description
1 polymer ?
#
loop_
_entity_poly.entity_id
_entity_poly.type
_entity_poly.pdbx_seq_one_letter_code
_entity_poly.pdbx_strand_id
1 'polypeptide(L)'
;MTSFLAVNAQRYIDPVETNQVNRLAELLLLSNAEEPLIVLQFNNFDLLGQFDAEHAQTYPFLATLFEASLEPVLQEDDVKYLSNGFDHAHVVTVGEIPASASDLLRGEFTTSENAVVVQFTEESYDVAELDDFLETMYAFMEDSMNNVDNIVLRMPSSDSANAESLINAETSKDVGVDDPEVDDPEDSDALSSLWTEGLLSCLIVSGLLLAILVTALSWLGSLDISYGALEKTTNPLKKNN
;
A
#
# COMPACT_ATOMS: atom_id res chain seq x y z
N MET A 1 9.46 -7.69 20.90
CA MET A 1 9.47 -6.99 19.60
C MET A 1 8.06 -7.04 19.06
N THR A 2 7.59 -5.94 18.52
CA THR A 2 6.26 -5.84 17.90
C THR A 2 6.47 -5.79 16.39
N SER A 3 5.67 -6.56 15.65
CA SER A 3 5.72 -6.61 14.19
C SER A 3 4.41 -6.04 13.64
N PHE A 4 4.50 -5.07 12.76
CA PHE A 4 3.41 -4.48 12.01
C PHE A 4 3.49 -4.94 10.56
N LEU A 5 2.34 -5.16 9.94
CA LEU A 5 2.27 -5.74 8.61
C LEU A 5 1.56 -4.78 7.65
N ALA A 6 2.20 -4.46 6.53
CA ALA A 6 1.60 -3.80 5.39
C ALA A 6 1.77 -4.72 4.17
N VAL A 7 0.75 -5.51 3.84
CA VAL A 7 0.79 -6.49 2.74
C VAL A 7 -0.31 -6.21 1.74
N ASN A 8 0.05 -6.30 0.46
CA ASN A 8 -0.88 -6.05 -0.66
C ASN A 8 -1.24 -7.37 -1.39
N ALA A 9 -0.34 -8.35 -1.41
CA ALA A 9 -0.61 -9.60 -2.11
C ALA A 9 -1.54 -10.53 -1.30
N GLN A 10 -2.56 -11.08 -1.98
CA GLN A 10 -3.54 -12.00 -1.40
C GLN A 10 -2.89 -13.22 -0.71
N ARG A 11 -1.71 -13.63 -1.20
CA ARG A 11 -0.89 -14.69 -0.62
C ARG A 11 -0.53 -14.47 0.85
N TYR A 12 -0.37 -13.22 1.26
CA TYR A 12 -0.08 -12.86 2.65
C TYR A 12 -1.35 -12.46 3.41
N ILE A 13 -2.33 -11.84 2.73
CA ILE A 13 -3.61 -11.45 3.33
C ILE A 13 -4.40 -12.68 3.78
N ASP A 14 -4.64 -13.65 2.89
CA ASP A 14 -5.48 -14.82 3.21
C ASP A 14 -4.98 -15.59 4.44
N PRO A 15 -3.67 -15.93 4.57
CA PRO A 15 -3.20 -16.70 5.72
C PRO A 15 -3.17 -15.91 7.02
N VAL A 16 -3.04 -14.59 6.97
CA VAL A 16 -3.08 -13.70 8.14
C VAL A 16 -4.52 -13.54 8.62
N GLU A 17 -5.46 -13.18 7.74
CA GLU A 17 -6.88 -13.03 8.08
C GLU A 17 -7.50 -14.34 8.58
N THR A 18 -7.06 -15.48 8.03
CA THR A 18 -7.56 -16.81 8.44
C THR A 18 -6.83 -17.42 9.64
N ASN A 19 -5.94 -16.67 10.31
CA ASN A 19 -5.10 -17.13 11.43
C ASN A 19 -4.28 -18.39 11.14
N GLN A 20 -3.97 -18.64 9.86
CA GLN A 20 -3.12 -19.77 9.45
C GLN A 20 -1.64 -19.47 9.69
N VAL A 21 -1.26 -18.19 9.66
CA VAL A 21 0.10 -17.71 9.91
C VAL A 21 0.09 -16.74 11.07
N ASN A 22 0.88 -17.05 12.10
CA ASN A 22 0.99 -16.22 13.30
C ASN A 22 2.44 -15.80 13.60
N ARG A 23 3.39 -16.15 12.71
CA ARG A 23 4.83 -15.93 12.90
C ARG A 23 5.50 -15.39 11.65
N LEU A 24 6.53 -14.54 11.80
CA LEU A 24 7.27 -13.99 10.67
C LEU A 24 7.96 -15.08 9.84
N ALA A 25 8.50 -16.11 10.51
CA ALA A 25 9.14 -17.23 9.86
C ALA A 25 8.19 -17.99 8.91
N GLU A 26 6.90 -18.03 9.22
CA GLU A 26 5.89 -18.67 8.38
C GLU A 26 5.56 -17.78 7.16
N LEU A 27 5.51 -16.45 7.33
CA LEU A 27 5.36 -15.51 6.21
C LEU A 27 6.54 -15.56 5.24
N LEU A 28 7.76 -15.66 5.76
CA LEU A 28 8.97 -15.79 4.95
C LEU A 28 8.94 -17.03 4.05
N LEU A 29 8.30 -18.13 4.48
CA LEU A 29 8.15 -19.35 3.69
C LEU A 29 7.12 -19.21 2.55
N LEU A 30 6.20 -18.26 2.65
CA LEU A 30 5.24 -17.96 1.59
C LEU A 30 5.84 -17.09 0.48
N SER A 31 6.95 -16.43 0.77
CA SER A 31 7.58 -15.47 -0.12
C SER A 31 8.21 -16.10 -1.37
N ASN A 32 8.19 -15.35 -2.46
CA ASN A 32 8.75 -15.78 -3.74
C ASN A 32 9.21 -14.57 -4.57
N ALA A 33 10.02 -14.78 -5.60
CA ALA A 33 10.60 -13.73 -6.44
C ALA A 33 9.60 -12.86 -7.24
N GLU A 34 8.34 -13.29 -7.41
CA GLU A 34 7.28 -12.47 -8.03
C GLU A 34 6.58 -11.56 -7.01
N GLU A 35 6.57 -11.96 -5.74
CA GLU A 35 5.92 -11.26 -4.61
C GLU A 35 6.83 -11.40 -3.37
N PRO A 36 7.98 -10.71 -3.34
CA PRO A 36 8.95 -10.84 -2.28
C PRO A 36 8.44 -10.22 -0.99
N LEU A 37 8.89 -10.75 0.15
CA LEU A 37 8.61 -10.18 1.46
C LEU A 37 9.76 -9.30 1.93
N ILE A 38 9.49 -8.04 2.21
CA ILE A 38 10.47 -7.07 2.71
C ILE A 38 10.27 -6.93 4.21
N VAL A 39 11.33 -7.12 4.99
CA VAL A 39 11.29 -6.98 6.46
C VAL A 39 12.21 -5.85 6.87
N LEU A 40 11.65 -4.77 7.40
CA LEU A 40 12.38 -3.67 8.01
C LEU A 40 12.48 -3.93 9.51
N GLN A 41 13.64 -4.36 9.99
CA GLN A 41 13.85 -4.73 11.39
C GLN A 41 14.71 -3.69 12.12
N PHE A 42 14.10 -3.01 13.07
CA PHE A 42 14.76 -2.13 14.03
C PHE A 42 15.06 -2.90 15.32
N ASN A 43 16.35 -3.09 15.62
CA ASN A 43 16.77 -3.90 16.78
C ASN A 43 16.63 -3.13 18.10
N ASN A 44 17.07 -1.87 18.10
CA ASN A 44 17.16 -1.04 19.31
C ASN A 44 16.50 0.33 19.15
N PHE A 45 16.11 0.72 17.95
CA PHE A 45 15.49 2.01 17.66
C PHE A 45 13.97 1.94 17.69
N ASP A 46 13.33 2.82 18.48
CA ASP A 46 11.88 2.95 18.55
C ASP A 46 11.37 4.00 17.54
N LEU A 47 11.20 3.58 16.29
CA LEU A 47 10.71 4.42 15.20
C LEU A 47 9.34 5.08 15.49
N LEU A 48 8.41 4.37 16.13
CA LEU A 48 7.06 4.87 16.43
C LEU A 48 7.08 5.90 17.55
N GLY A 49 7.92 5.69 18.56
CA GLY A 49 8.12 6.69 19.62
C GLY A 49 8.84 7.95 19.15
N GLN A 50 9.65 7.86 18.10
CA GLN A 50 10.39 8.99 17.51
C GLN A 50 9.66 9.64 16.33
N PHE A 51 8.67 8.95 15.74
CA PHE A 51 7.84 9.49 14.68
C PHE A 51 6.85 10.50 15.24
N ASP A 52 6.97 11.74 14.79
CA ASP A 52 6.06 12.82 15.16
C ASP A 52 5.01 13.02 14.07
N ALA A 53 3.78 12.55 14.35
CA ALA A 53 2.65 12.68 13.45
C ALA A 53 2.29 14.15 13.13
N GLU A 54 2.58 15.10 14.03
CA GLU A 54 2.36 16.53 13.78
C GLU A 54 3.31 17.07 12.70
N HIS A 55 4.45 16.41 12.53
CA HIS A 55 5.48 16.74 11.55
C HIS A 55 5.56 15.71 10.41
N ALA A 56 4.48 14.95 10.15
CA ALA A 56 4.43 13.93 9.10
C ALA A 56 4.88 14.43 7.71
N GLN A 57 4.71 15.72 7.40
CA GLN A 57 5.20 16.33 6.15
C GLN A 57 6.73 16.35 6.02
N THR A 58 7.44 16.19 7.13
CA THR A 58 8.92 16.12 7.19
C THR A 58 9.43 14.74 6.79
N TYR A 59 8.59 13.71 6.92
CA TYR A 59 8.94 12.30 6.68
C TYR A 59 7.87 11.64 5.80
N PRO A 60 7.73 12.08 4.53
CA PRO A 60 6.63 11.65 3.66
C PRO A 60 6.60 10.15 3.40
N PHE A 61 7.75 9.47 3.33
CA PHE A 61 7.78 8.03 3.09
C PHE A 61 7.25 7.26 4.30
N LEU A 62 7.75 7.57 5.50
CA LEU A 62 7.30 6.98 6.75
C LEU A 62 5.82 7.27 7.02
N ALA A 63 5.38 8.50 6.76
CA ALA A 63 3.97 8.87 6.88
C ALA A 63 3.10 7.99 5.96
N THR A 64 3.49 7.83 4.69
CA THR A 64 2.76 6.98 3.73
C THR A 64 2.78 5.51 4.17
N LEU A 65 3.91 5.01 4.67
CA LEU A 65 4.05 3.64 5.17
C LEU A 65 3.12 3.37 6.37
N PHE A 66 2.96 4.35 7.26
CA PHE A 66 2.07 4.24 8.41
C PHE A 66 0.59 4.40 8.05
N GLU A 67 0.28 5.25 7.06
CA GLU A 67 -1.09 5.42 6.52
C GLU A 67 -1.56 4.22 5.69
N ALA A 68 -0.65 3.45 5.07
CA ALA A 68 -0.97 2.34 4.18
C ALA A 68 -1.53 1.07 4.87
N SER A 69 -2.17 1.22 6.04
CA SER A 69 -2.74 0.13 6.86
C SER A 69 -1.67 -0.81 7.43
N LEU A 70 -1.07 -0.40 8.55
CA LEU A 70 -0.40 -1.33 9.45
C LEU A 70 -1.44 -2.21 10.16
N GLU A 71 -1.71 -3.41 9.63
CA GLU A 71 -2.50 -4.38 10.38
C GLU A 71 -1.73 -4.88 11.62
N PRO A 72 -2.38 -5.02 12.78
CA PRO A 72 -1.68 -5.33 14.02
C PRO A 72 -1.30 -6.81 14.14
N VAL A 73 0.01 -6.98 14.34
CA VAL A 73 0.66 -7.88 15.31
C VAL A 73 0.61 -9.39 15.04
N LEU A 74 1.71 -9.88 14.45
CA LEU A 74 2.19 -11.23 14.74
C LEU A 74 2.73 -11.24 16.18
N GLN A 75 2.03 -11.89 17.11
CA GLN A 75 2.53 -12.10 18.46
C GLN A 75 3.63 -13.18 18.42
N GLU A 76 4.89 -12.75 18.45
CA GLU A 76 6.01 -13.67 18.56
C GLU A 76 6.40 -13.86 20.03
N ASP A 77 5.87 -14.91 20.65
CA ASP A 77 6.46 -15.50 21.84
C ASP A 77 7.82 -16.11 21.46
N ASP A 78 8.89 -15.50 21.98
CA ASP A 78 10.30 -15.92 21.89
C ASP A 78 11.12 -15.48 20.65
N VAL A 79 11.74 -14.30 20.79
CA VAL A 79 12.78 -13.68 19.95
C VAL A 79 14.03 -14.56 19.72
N LYS A 80 14.20 -15.67 20.44
CA LYS A 80 15.43 -16.49 20.41
C LYS A 80 15.60 -17.38 19.17
N TYR A 81 14.56 -17.58 18.36
CA TYR A 81 14.63 -18.50 17.22
C TYR A 81 14.94 -17.85 15.86
N LEU A 82 14.99 -16.52 15.76
CA LEU A 82 15.16 -15.83 14.47
C LEU A 82 16.60 -15.58 14.03
N SER A 83 17.60 -15.77 14.91
CA SER A 83 19.01 -15.79 14.47
C SER A 83 19.30 -16.89 13.43
N ASN A 84 18.42 -17.90 13.32
CA ASN A 84 18.46 -18.97 12.31
C ASN A 84 17.20 -19.01 11.40
N GLY A 85 16.34 -17.98 11.44
CA GLY A 85 15.04 -17.99 10.74
C GLY A 85 15.08 -17.36 9.34
N PHE A 86 16.19 -16.70 9.00
CA PHE A 86 16.39 -15.99 7.74
C PHE A 86 17.19 -16.79 6.72
N ASP A 87 17.33 -18.11 6.90
CA ASP A 87 18.13 -18.97 5.99
C ASP A 87 17.69 -18.89 4.52
N HIS A 88 16.48 -18.38 4.24
CA HIS A 88 15.90 -18.20 2.91
C HIS A 88 15.77 -16.73 2.49
N ALA A 89 16.24 -15.79 3.31
CA ALA A 89 16.14 -14.35 3.06
C ALA A 89 17.53 -13.73 2.86
N HIS A 90 17.62 -12.75 1.96
CA HIS A 90 18.81 -11.91 1.85
C HIS A 90 18.81 -10.89 2.99
N VAL A 91 19.90 -10.83 3.76
CA VAL A 91 19.98 -9.98 4.96
C VAL A 91 20.97 -8.84 4.71
N VAL A 92 20.46 -7.62 4.76
CA VAL A 92 21.25 -6.38 4.67
C VAL A 92 21.32 -5.75 6.05
N THR A 93 22.52 -5.47 6.55
CA THR A 93 22.70 -4.83 7.86
C THR A 93 23.09 -3.37 7.70
N VAL A 94 22.34 -2.48 8.34
CA VAL A 94 22.57 -1.03 8.35
C VAL A 94 22.93 -0.62 9.78
N GLY A 95 24.21 -0.31 9.98
CA GLY A 95 24.71 0.33 11.20
C GLY A 95 24.34 1.80 11.19
N GLU A 96 25.24 2.63 10.67
CA GLU A 96 24.97 4.06 10.44
C GLU A 96 24.31 4.28 9.07
N ILE A 97 23.43 5.28 8.96
CA ILE A 97 22.87 5.68 7.67
C ILE A 97 24.02 6.28 6.83
N PRO A 98 24.33 5.68 5.66
CA PRO A 98 25.42 6.16 4.85
C PRO A 98 25.05 7.51 4.21
N ALA A 99 26.03 8.41 4.08
CA ALA A 99 25.84 9.68 3.38
C ALA A 99 25.41 9.51 1.90
N SER A 100 25.60 8.31 1.33
CA SER A 100 25.01 7.92 0.06
C SER A 100 24.37 6.53 0.20
N ALA A 101 23.03 6.49 0.23
CA ALA A 101 22.27 5.24 0.21
C ALA A 101 22.63 4.38 -1.02
N SER A 102 22.88 5.02 -2.17
CA SER A 102 23.26 4.33 -3.41
C SER A 102 24.57 3.55 -3.33
N ASP A 103 25.50 3.93 -2.44
CA ASP A 103 26.76 3.19 -2.29
C ASP A 103 26.57 1.88 -1.52
N LEU A 104 25.62 1.87 -0.57
CA LEU A 104 25.29 0.70 0.22
C LEU A 104 24.31 -0.22 -0.50
N LEU A 105 23.36 0.32 -1.26
CA LEU A 105 22.26 -0.44 -1.88
C LEU A 105 22.59 -1.00 -3.26
N ARG A 106 23.69 -0.55 -3.87
CA ARG A 106 24.02 -0.92 -5.25
C ARG A 106 24.34 -2.41 -5.38
N GLY A 107 23.46 -3.12 -6.08
CA GLY A 107 23.62 -4.55 -6.33
C GLY A 107 23.32 -5.41 -5.10
N GLU A 108 22.73 -4.83 -4.06
CA GLU A 108 22.24 -5.58 -2.90
C GLU A 108 20.94 -6.32 -3.19
N PHE A 109 20.16 -5.87 -4.18
CA PHE A 109 18.88 -6.49 -4.53
C PHE A 109 18.94 -7.12 -5.91
N THR A 110 18.33 -8.30 -6.03
CA THR A 110 18.22 -9.04 -7.28
C THR A 110 16.80 -9.54 -7.50
N THR A 111 16.40 -9.68 -8.77
CA THR A 111 15.07 -10.18 -9.15
C THR A 111 14.79 -11.62 -8.71
N SER A 112 15.78 -12.34 -8.15
CA SER A 112 15.65 -13.72 -7.67
C SER A 112 15.43 -13.84 -6.17
N GLU A 113 15.41 -12.73 -5.44
CA GLU A 113 15.21 -12.73 -3.99
C GLU A 113 13.74 -12.97 -3.65
N ASN A 114 13.51 -13.97 -2.80
CA ASN A 114 12.17 -14.28 -2.29
C ASN A 114 11.84 -13.41 -1.07
N ALA A 115 12.83 -13.10 -0.24
CA ALA A 115 12.65 -12.24 0.92
C ALA A 115 13.92 -11.43 1.17
N VAL A 116 13.73 -10.19 1.61
CA VAL A 116 14.79 -9.25 1.94
C VAL A 116 14.56 -8.75 3.36
N VAL A 117 15.61 -8.79 4.18
CA VAL A 117 15.55 -8.37 5.58
C VAL A 117 16.60 -7.28 5.78
N VAL A 118 16.14 -6.08 6.08
CA VAL A 118 17.00 -4.92 6.36
C VAL A 118 17.04 -4.72 7.86
N GLN A 119 18.21 -4.90 8.45
CA GLN A 119 18.42 -4.83 9.90
C GLN A 119 19.10 -3.53 10.29
N PHE A 120 18.39 -2.68 11.01
CA PHE A 120 18.89 -1.45 11.62
C PHE A 120 19.38 -1.77 13.04
N THR A 121 20.68 -1.61 13.27
CA THR A 121 21.34 -2.07 14.52
C THR A 121 21.55 -0.99 15.56
N GLU A 122 21.61 0.28 15.16
CA GLU A 122 21.89 1.38 16.08
C GLU A 122 20.70 1.70 16.99
N GLU A 123 21.00 2.33 18.13
CA GLU A 123 20.01 2.75 19.13
C GLU A 123 19.36 4.09 18.75
N SER A 124 19.98 4.87 17.88
CA SER A 124 19.50 6.19 17.46
C SER A 124 19.77 6.43 15.99
N TYR A 125 18.72 6.79 15.26
CA TYR A 125 18.78 7.30 13.89
C TYR A 125 18.16 8.70 13.84
N ASP A 126 18.67 9.55 12.96
CA ASP A 126 17.94 10.76 12.57
C ASP A 126 16.75 10.34 11.69
N VAL A 127 15.54 10.74 12.07
CA VAL A 127 14.31 10.31 11.38
C VAL A 127 14.23 10.88 9.96
N ALA A 128 14.77 12.08 9.71
CA ALA A 128 14.80 12.68 8.39
C ALA A 128 15.75 11.91 7.47
N GLU A 129 16.97 11.64 7.95
CA GLU A 129 17.94 10.85 7.18
C GLU A 129 17.44 9.41 6.95
N LEU A 130 16.71 8.85 7.92
CA LEU A 130 16.11 7.52 7.78
C LEU A 130 14.99 7.51 6.73
N ASP A 131 14.13 8.52 6.70
CA ASP A 131 13.07 8.66 5.70
C ASP A 131 13.65 8.71 4.28
N ASP A 132 14.62 9.61 4.05
CA ASP A 132 15.33 9.75 2.77
C ASP A 132 16.02 8.43 2.36
N PHE A 133 16.63 7.73 3.33
CA PHE A 133 17.28 6.46 3.09
C PHE A 133 16.28 5.36 2.70
N LEU A 134 15.15 5.27 3.41
CA LEU A 134 14.11 4.28 3.15
C LEU A 134 13.42 4.53 1.81
N GLU A 135 13.14 5.79 1.46
CA GLU A 135 12.59 6.16 0.14
C GLU A 135 13.55 5.74 -0.97
N THR A 136 14.84 6.05 -0.81
CA THR A 136 15.85 5.65 -1.79
C THR A 136 15.93 4.13 -1.90
N MET A 137 15.96 3.43 -0.76
CA MET A 137 15.98 1.97 -0.71
C MET A 137 14.78 1.35 -1.41
N TYR A 138 13.58 1.86 -1.15
CA TYR A 138 12.37 1.39 -1.80
C TYR A 138 12.44 1.57 -3.32
N ALA A 139 12.93 2.72 -3.81
CA ALA A 139 13.13 2.94 -5.25
C ALA A 139 14.14 1.95 -5.88
N PHE A 140 15.22 1.61 -5.16
CA PHE A 140 16.17 0.57 -5.63
C PHE A 140 15.53 -0.83 -5.67
N MET A 141 14.70 -1.14 -4.68
CA MET A 141 13.97 -2.41 -4.61
C MET A 141 12.94 -2.51 -5.74
N GLU A 142 12.19 -1.44 -6.01
CA GLU A 142 11.20 -1.37 -7.10
C GLU A 142 11.86 -1.54 -8.49
N ASP A 143 13.07 -1.00 -8.69
CA ASP A 143 13.83 -1.18 -9.95
C ASP A 143 14.39 -2.61 -10.10
N SER A 144 14.65 -3.28 -8.98
CA SER A 144 15.39 -4.56 -8.95
C SER A 144 14.52 -5.80 -8.69
N MET A 145 13.29 -5.65 -8.19
CA MET A 145 12.40 -6.73 -7.76
C MET A 145 10.96 -6.48 -8.23
N ASN A 146 10.14 -7.54 -8.27
CA ASN A 146 8.74 -7.43 -8.65
C ASN A 146 7.88 -7.25 -7.40
N ASN A 147 6.85 -6.38 -7.42
CA ASN A 147 5.83 -6.25 -6.36
C ASN A 147 6.37 -6.13 -4.92
N VAL A 148 7.08 -5.04 -4.64
CA VAL A 148 7.76 -4.74 -3.36
C VAL A 148 6.85 -4.20 -2.26
N ASP A 149 5.53 -4.30 -2.42
CA ASP A 149 4.54 -3.71 -1.51
C ASP A 149 4.24 -4.58 -0.28
N ASN A 150 4.91 -5.73 -0.13
CA ASN A 150 4.72 -6.63 1.00
C ASN A 150 5.78 -6.35 2.06
N ILE A 151 5.50 -5.39 2.94
CA ILE A 151 6.43 -4.87 3.94
C ILE A 151 6.00 -5.33 5.34
N VAL A 152 6.97 -5.86 6.10
CA VAL A 152 6.84 -6.13 7.52
C VAL A 152 7.74 -5.16 8.27
N LEU A 153 7.16 -4.32 9.11
CA LEU A 153 7.90 -3.44 10.00
C LEU A 153 8.05 -4.10 11.36
N ARG A 154 9.28 -4.30 11.82
CA ARG A 154 9.57 -4.91 13.12
C ARG A 154 10.35 -3.97 13.99
N MET A 155 9.91 -3.82 15.23
CA MET A 155 10.47 -2.85 16.15
C MET A 155 10.60 -3.40 17.57
N PRO A 156 11.42 -2.75 18.43
CA PRO A 156 11.39 -3.02 19.85
C PRO A 156 9.97 -2.79 20.38
N SER A 157 9.54 -3.61 21.36
CA SER A 157 8.25 -3.41 21.99
C SER A 157 8.33 -2.16 22.88
N SER A 158 7.99 -1.01 22.31
CA SER A 158 7.72 0.23 23.06
C SER A 158 6.31 0.21 23.63
N ASP A 159 6.04 1.01 24.65
CA ASP A 159 4.73 1.08 25.32
C ASP A 159 3.62 1.27 24.28
N SER A 160 2.73 0.28 24.19
CA SER A 160 1.76 0.08 23.11
C SER A 160 0.76 1.23 22.88
N ALA A 161 0.75 2.22 23.78
CA ALA A 161 -0.16 3.37 23.75
C ALA A 161 0.03 4.25 22.50
N ASN A 162 1.26 4.43 22.02
CA ASN A 162 1.52 5.27 20.84
C ASN A 162 1.18 4.54 19.53
N ALA A 163 1.37 3.22 19.48
CA ALA A 163 0.99 2.40 18.33
C ALA A 163 -0.52 2.39 18.12
N GLU A 164 -1.31 2.25 19.19
CA GLU A 164 -2.77 2.35 19.13
C GLU A 164 -3.23 3.77 18.77
N SER A 165 -2.51 4.82 19.18
CA SER A 165 -2.87 6.21 18.86
C SER A 165 -2.71 6.55 17.37
N LEU A 166 -1.69 5.99 16.69
CA LEU A 166 -1.48 6.17 15.25
C LEU A 166 -2.50 5.38 14.43
N ILE A 167 -2.87 4.18 14.89
CA ILE A 167 -3.91 3.34 14.28
C ILE A 167 -5.31 3.94 14.49
N ASN A 168 -5.58 4.53 15.66
CA ASN A 168 -6.89 5.10 16.00
C ASN A 168 -7.07 6.56 15.56
N ALA A 169 -6.00 7.29 15.23
CA ALA A 169 -6.08 8.68 14.76
C ALA A 169 -6.84 8.81 13.43
N GLU A 170 -6.90 7.76 12.61
CA GLU A 170 -7.73 7.75 11.39
C GLU A 170 -9.21 7.46 11.66
N THR A 171 -9.56 6.90 12.81
CA THR A 171 -10.99 6.71 13.19
C THR A 171 -11.57 7.95 13.90
N SER A 172 -10.74 8.90 14.32
CA SER A 172 -11.16 10.14 15.00
C SER A 172 -10.71 11.40 14.27
N LYS A 173 -11.03 11.48 12.97
CA LYS A 173 -11.21 12.77 12.28
C LYS A 173 -12.70 13.05 12.10
N ASP A 174 -13.46 12.98 13.19
CA ASP A 174 -14.74 13.68 13.29
C ASP A 174 -14.66 14.72 14.41
N VAL A 175 -15.30 15.84 14.13
CA VAL A 175 -15.21 17.12 14.80
C VAL A 175 -15.60 17.02 16.27
N GLY A 176 -14.74 17.53 17.14
CA GLY A 176 -14.94 17.49 18.58
C GLY A 176 -16.24 18.15 19.06
N VAL A 177 -16.93 17.46 19.97
CA VAL A 177 -17.79 18.04 21.00
C VAL A 177 -17.72 17.12 22.23
N ASP A 178 -17.53 17.72 23.41
CA ASP A 178 -17.46 17.10 24.74
C ASP A 178 -18.58 16.08 25.05
N ASP A 179 -18.19 15.01 25.74
CA ASP A 179 -19.01 13.96 26.38
C ASP A 179 -19.95 14.55 27.48
N PRO A 180 -21.13 13.97 27.79
CA PRO A 180 -21.16 12.75 28.62
C PRO A 180 -22.29 11.73 28.32
N GLU A 181 -21.95 10.44 28.49
CA GLU A 181 -22.73 9.27 28.94
C GLU A 181 -24.24 9.14 28.61
N VAL A 182 -24.65 7.97 28.08
CA VAL A 182 -25.73 7.04 28.58
C VAL A 182 -26.35 6.20 27.44
N ASP A 183 -26.42 4.87 27.69
CA ASP A 183 -27.29 3.80 27.15
C ASP A 183 -27.39 3.51 25.63
N ASP A 184 -26.88 2.32 25.25
CA ASP A 184 -27.45 1.22 24.42
C ASP A 184 -28.64 1.47 23.45
N PRO A 185 -28.81 0.61 22.43
CA PRO A 185 -28.31 0.71 21.06
C PRO A 185 -29.43 1.15 20.09
N GLU A 186 -29.21 2.21 19.31
CA GLU A 186 -30.13 2.60 18.22
C GLU A 186 -29.45 2.53 16.85
N ASP A 187 -30.12 1.79 15.96
CA ASP A 187 -29.93 1.73 14.52
C ASP A 187 -29.55 3.11 13.94
N SER A 188 -28.35 3.23 13.39
CA SER A 188 -27.97 4.37 12.56
C SER A 188 -27.55 3.87 11.19
N ASP A 189 -28.50 3.91 10.25
CA ASP A 189 -28.44 4.54 8.92
C ASP A 189 -27.10 4.61 8.17
N ALA A 190 -26.21 3.64 8.36
CA ALA A 190 -25.08 3.41 7.47
C ALA A 190 -25.61 2.64 6.26
N LEU A 191 -25.82 3.33 5.14
CA LEU A 191 -25.98 2.68 3.83
C LEU A 191 -24.78 1.73 3.65
N SER A 192 -25.03 0.42 3.81
CA SER A 192 -24.15 -0.75 3.60
C SER A 192 -22.64 -0.46 3.48
N SER A 193 -21.80 -1.09 4.30
CA SER A 193 -20.33 -0.96 4.29
C SER A 193 -19.64 -1.13 2.91
N LEU A 194 -20.31 -1.73 1.93
CA LEU A 194 -19.83 -1.89 0.55
C LEU A 194 -20.18 -0.72 -0.38
N TRP A 195 -21.13 0.13 0.00
CA TRP A 195 -21.66 1.25 -0.77
C TRP A 195 -21.38 2.57 -0.06
N THR A 196 -20.09 2.89 0.08
CA THR A 196 -19.66 4.18 0.62
C THR A 196 -20.17 5.32 -0.25
N GLU A 197 -20.48 6.46 0.38
CA GLU A 197 -20.99 7.66 -0.30
C GLU A 197 -20.05 8.13 -1.43
N GLY A 198 -18.74 7.97 -1.22
CA GLY A 198 -17.70 8.25 -2.22
C GLY A 198 -17.79 7.34 -3.45
N LEU A 199 -17.96 6.02 -3.24
CA LEU A 199 -18.09 5.07 -4.36
C LEU A 199 -19.37 5.32 -5.16
N LEU A 200 -20.48 5.61 -4.46
CA LEU A 200 -21.76 5.85 -5.12
C LEU A 200 -21.74 7.13 -5.98
N SER A 201 -21.12 8.21 -5.48
CA SER A 201 -20.97 9.45 -6.25
C SER A 201 -20.09 9.27 -7.49
N CYS A 202 -18.97 8.55 -7.36
CA CYS A 202 -18.09 8.22 -8.48
C CYS A 202 -18.81 7.35 -9.53
N LEU A 203 -19.57 6.35 -9.09
CA LEU A 203 -20.33 5.46 -9.97
C LEU A 203 -21.41 6.22 -10.76
N ILE A 204 -22.13 7.15 -10.12
CA ILE A 204 -23.16 7.95 -10.79
C ILE A 204 -22.54 8.84 -11.86
N VAL A 205 -21.43 9.51 -11.56
CA VAL A 205 -20.74 10.39 -12.52
C VAL A 205 -20.19 9.57 -13.70
N SER A 206 -19.55 8.44 -13.42
CA SER A 206 -19.04 7.53 -14.46
C SER A 206 -20.15 6.97 -15.34
N GLY A 207 -21.28 6.57 -14.74
CA GLY A 207 -22.46 6.10 -15.47
C GLY A 207 -23.07 7.17 -16.38
N LEU A 208 -23.13 8.42 -15.94
CA LEU A 208 -23.61 9.55 -16.75
C LEU A 208 -22.69 9.78 -17.96
N LEU A 209 -21.37 9.82 -17.74
CA LEU A 209 -20.39 9.99 -18.82
C LEU A 209 -20.46 8.85 -19.84
N LEU A 210 -20.65 7.61 -19.36
CA LEU A 210 -20.82 6.44 -20.22
C LEU A 210 -22.10 6.53 -21.06
N ALA A 211 -23.21 7.00 -20.49
CA ALA A 211 -24.46 7.20 -21.23
C ALA A 211 -24.32 8.24 -22.36
N ILE A 212 -23.60 9.34 -22.10
CA ILE A 212 -23.28 10.35 -23.11
C ILE A 212 -22.42 9.74 -24.22
N LEU A 213 -21.39 8.96 -23.85
CA LEU A 213 -20.51 8.29 -24.80
C LEU A 213 -21.26 7.31 -25.71
N VAL A 214 -22.11 6.45 -25.15
CA VAL A 214 -22.91 5.48 -25.91
C VAL A 214 -23.86 6.20 -26.88
N THR A 215 -24.46 7.29 -26.44
CA THR A 215 -25.30 8.13 -27.31
C THR A 215 -24.47 8.68 -28.47
N ALA A 216 -23.30 9.27 -28.20
CA ALA A 216 -22.41 9.81 -29.22
C ALA A 216 -21.96 8.74 -30.24
N LEU A 217 -21.62 7.52 -29.78
CA LEU A 217 -21.29 6.40 -30.66
C LEU A 217 -22.47 5.98 -31.53
N SER A 218 -23.70 6.03 -31.01
CA SER A 218 -24.91 5.75 -31.78
C SER A 218 -25.17 6.79 -32.87
N TRP A 219 -24.87 8.07 -32.59
CA TRP A 219 -24.89 9.14 -33.60
C TRP A 219 -23.82 8.93 -34.67
N LEU A 220 -22.61 8.50 -34.27
CA LEU A 220 -21.54 8.21 -35.22
C LEU A 220 -21.88 7.01 -36.12
N GLY A 221 -22.46 5.96 -35.55
CA GLY A 221 -22.87 4.76 -36.28
C GLY A 221 -24.04 4.98 -37.25
N SER A 222 -24.82 6.05 -37.10
CA SER A 222 -25.90 6.41 -38.04
C SER A 222 -25.42 7.29 -39.21
N LEU A 223 -24.12 7.63 -39.26
CA LEU A 223 -23.55 8.34 -40.39
C LEU A 223 -23.35 7.40 -41.57
N ASP A 224 -24.35 7.35 -42.44
CA ASP A 224 -24.20 6.77 -43.76
C ASP A 224 -23.60 7.79 -44.74
N ILE A 225 -22.57 7.36 -45.46
CA ILE A 225 -21.98 8.15 -46.54
C ILE A 225 -22.89 8.02 -47.78
N SER A 226 -23.47 9.13 -48.23
CA SER A 226 -24.33 9.16 -49.42
C SER A 226 -23.50 9.07 -50.70
N TYR A 227 -23.11 7.85 -51.07
CA TYR A 227 -22.36 7.59 -52.31
C TYR A 227 -23.18 7.86 -53.59
N GLY A 228 -24.51 7.85 -53.51
CA GLY A 228 -25.40 8.13 -54.66
C GLY A 228 -25.36 9.58 -55.17
N ALA A 229 -24.87 10.54 -54.37
CA ALA A 229 -24.64 11.92 -54.81
C ALA A 229 -23.30 12.12 -55.52
N LEU A 230 -22.36 11.18 -55.32
CA LEU A 230 -21.03 11.19 -55.95
C LEU A 230 -21.01 10.39 -57.27
N GLU A 231 -22.03 9.56 -57.50
CA GLU A 231 -22.21 8.83 -58.75
C GLU A 231 -22.97 9.66 -59.80
N LYS A 232 -22.39 9.75 -61.01
CA LYS A 232 -23.04 10.44 -62.14
C LYS A 232 -24.20 9.59 -62.67
N THR A 233 -25.42 9.93 -62.29
CA THR A 233 -26.62 9.25 -62.81
C THR A 233 -26.90 9.67 -64.27
N THR A 234 -26.57 8.82 -65.23
CA THR A 234 -27.03 8.98 -66.61
C THR A 234 -28.42 8.38 -66.75
N ASN A 235 -29.46 9.20 -66.56
CA ASN A 235 -30.84 8.82 -66.86
C ASN A 235 -31.18 9.15 -68.33
N PRO A 236 -31.32 8.15 -69.22
CA PRO A 236 -31.57 8.38 -70.64
C PRO A 236 -32.98 8.90 -70.96
N LEU A 237 -33.94 8.79 -70.04
CA LEU A 237 -35.32 9.27 -70.25
C LEU A 237 -35.51 10.77 -69.97
N LYS A 238 -34.57 11.41 -69.26
CA LYS A 238 -34.67 12.82 -68.88
C LYS A 238 -33.97 13.78 -69.86
N LYS A 239 -33.37 13.25 -70.93
CA LYS A 239 -32.54 14.02 -71.87
C LYS A 239 -33.22 14.42 -73.19
N ASN A 240 -34.50 14.12 -73.40
CA ASN A 240 -35.24 14.59 -74.57
C ASN A 240 -36.49 15.38 -74.15
N ASN A 241 -36.32 16.70 -74.04
CA ASN A 241 -37.28 17.67 -74.56
C ASN A 241 -36.52 18.92 -74.99
#